data_AF-A0A484ZIW4-F1
#
_entry.id   AF-A0A484ZIW4-F1
#
_cell.length_a   1.000
_cell.length_b   1.000
_cell.length_c   1.000
_cell.angle_alpha   90.00
_cell.angle_beta   90.00
_cell.angle_gamma   90.00
#
_symmetry.space_group_name_H-M   'P 1'
#
loop_
_entity.id
_entity.type
_entity.pdbx_description
1 polymer ?
#
loop_
_entity_poly.entity_id
_entity_poly.type
_entity_poly.pdbx_seq_one_letter_code
_entity_poly.pdbx_strand_id
1 'polypeptide(L)' 'MKGYISSCPYCGDKHGVRKHGKGRTGCQRYYCRACQKTFQGKYIYNVKLNSLPVAG' A
#
# COMPACT_ATOMS: atom_id res chain seq x y z
N MET A 1 11.13 6.62 8.85
CA MET A 1 11.52 6.40 7.45
C MET A 1 10.25 6.38 6.57
N LYS A 2 10.13 7.27 5.59
CA LYS A 2 8.94 7.38 4.71
C LYS A 2 8.96 6.22 3.70
N GLY A 3 8.24 5.14 3.99
CA GLY A 3 8.03 4.03 3.04
C GLY A 3 7.28 4.53 1.79
N TYR A 4 8.04 4.83 0.74
CA TYR A 4 7.51 5.21 -0.56
C TYR A 4 7.43 3.92 -1.37
N ILE A 5 6.21 3.46 -1.68
CA ILE A 5 6.04 2.33 -2.59
C ILE A 5 6.53 2.75 -3.97
N SER A 6 7.70 2.21 -4.33
CA SER A 6 8.42 2.47 -5.57
C SER A 6 8.10 1.45 -6.66
N SER A 7 7.34 0.39 -6.34
CA SER A 7 7.12 -0.76 -7.23
C SER A 7 5.69 -1.26 -7.13
N CYS A 8 5.08 -1.65 -8.25
CA CYS A 8 3.76 -2.25 -8.25
C CYS A 8 3.81 -3.65 -7.60
N PRO A 9 2.97 -3.95 -6.59
CA PRO A 9 2.97 -5.28 -5.96
C PRO A 9 2.45 -6.40 -6.86
N TYR A 10 1.77 -6.07 -7.96
CA TYR A 10 1.19 -7.07 -8.87
C TYR A 10 2.11 -7.46 -10.02
N CYS A 11 2.90 -6.53 -10.55
CA CYS A 11 3.76 -6.78 -11.71
C CYS A 11 5.22 -6.38 -11.50
N GLY A 12 5.58 -5.83 -10.33
CA GLY A 12 6.95 -5.38 -10.02
C GLY A 12 7.37 -4.08 -10.71
N ASP A 13 6.57 -3.53 -11.64
CA ASP A 13 6.95 -2.33 -12.39
C ASP A 13 7.09 -1.11 -11.47
N LYS A 14 8.21 -0.38 -11.65
CA LYS A 14 8.57 0.79 -10.83
C LYS A 14 8.27 2.11 -11.52
N HIS A 15 8.25 2.11 -12.85
CA HIS A 15 8.23 3.34 -13.66
C HIS A 15 6.81 3.79 -14.00
N GLY A 16 5.83 2.88 -13.99
CA GLY A 16 4.44 3.15 -14.30
C GLY A 16 3.53 3.43 -13.10
N VAL A 17 4.08 3.55 -11.88
CA VAL A 17 3.28 3.75 -10.66
C VAL A 17 3.05 5.24 -10.40
N ARG A 18 1.78 5.68 -10.44
CA ARG A 18 1.38 7.07 -10.17
C ARG A 18 0.35 7.15 -9.05
N LYS A 19 0.29 8.29 -8.36
CA LYS A 19 -0.76 8.56 -7.35
C LYS A 19 -2.14 8.59 -8.03
N HIS A 20 -3.11 7.95 -7.39
CA HIS A 20 -4.50 7.81 -7.87
C HIS A 20 -5.49 8.15 -6.74
N GLY A 21 -5.37 9.36 -6.19
CA GLY A 21 -6.22 9.84 -5.11
C GLY A 21 -6.03 9.10 -3.78
N LYS A 22 -6.90 9.39 -2.81
CA LYS A 22 -6.90 8.73 -1.49
C LYS A 22 -8.13 7.83 -1.37
N GLY A 23 -8.01 6.72 -0.63
CA GLY A 23 -9.13 5.89 -0.24
C GLY A 23 -9.97 6.52 0.88
N ARG A 24 -11.06 5.85 1.28
CA ARG A 24 -11.99 6.31 2.33
C ARG A 24 -11.29 6.58 3.69
N THR A 25 -10.21 5.87 3.97
CA THR A 25 -9.38 6.01 5.19
C THR A 25 -8.31 7.10 5.07
N GLY A 26 -8.30 7.90 3.99
CA GLY A 26 -7.25 8.89 3.71
C GLY A 26 -5.93 8.30 3.21
N CYS A 27 -5.83 6.97 3.07
CA CYS A 27 -4.64 6.30 2.56
C CYS A 27 -4.42 6.59 1.07
N GLN A 28 -3.18 6.91 0.68
CA GLN A 28 -2.84 7.16 -0.72
C GLN A 28 -3.00 5.88 -1.56
N ARG A 29 -3.78 5.97 -2.64
CA ARG A 29 -3.88 4.95 -3.68
C ARG A 29 -2.92 5.26 -4.81
N TYR A 30 -2.47 4.21 -5.47
CA TYR A 30 -1.56 4.25 -6.60
C TYR A 30 -2.12 3.40 -7.72
N TYR A 31 -1.93 3.84 -8.96
CA TYR A 31 -2.32 3.15 -10.17
C TYR A 31 -1.05 2.78 -10.94
N CYS A 32 -0.94 1.52 -11.34
CA CYS A 32 0.12 1.06 -12.23
C CYS A 32 -0.35 1.11 -13.68
N ARG A 33 0.38 1.81 -14.55
CA ARG A 33 0.09 1.86 -15.99
C ARG A 33 0.37 0.54 -16.71
N ALA A 34 1.33 -0.25 -16.24
CA ALA A 34 1.74 -1.49 -16.90
C ALA A 34 0.66 -2.58 -16.75
N CYS A 35 0.18 -2.83 -15.53
CA CYS A 35 -0.84 -3.85 -15.27
C CYS A 35 -2.26 -3.28 -15.06
N GLN A 36 -2.41 -1.95 -15.12
CA GLN A 36 -3.68 -1.23 -14.96
C GLN A 36 -4.41 -1.49 -13.63
N LYS A 37 -3.70 -1.99 -12.61
CA LYS A 37 -4.26 -2.23 -11.26
C LYS A 37 -4.01 -1.05 -10.33
N THR A 38 -4.93 -0.89 -9.38
CA THR A 38 -4.86 0.12 -8.32
C THR A 38 -4.58 -0.56 -6.98
N PHE A 39 -3.60 -0.06 -6.23
CA PHE A 39 -3.21 -0.56 -4.90
C PHE A 39 -3.01 0.58 -3.91
N GLN A 40 -2.83 0.27 -2.63
CA GLN A 40 -2.54 1.26 -1.59
C GLN A 40 -1.04 1.31 -1.32
N GLY A 41 -0.50 2.52 -1.13
CA GLY A 41 0.92 2.74 -0.85
C GLY A 41 1.35 2.36 0.56
N LYS A 42 0.39 2.29 1.47
CA LYS A 42 0.58 1.82 2.82
C LYS A 42 -0.62 0.95 3.12
N TYR A 43 -0.40 -0.33 3.32
CA TYR A 43 -1.39 -1.19 3.93
C TYR A 43 -1.36 -0.87 5.42
N ILE A 44 -2.36 -0.15 5.91
CA ILE A 44 -2.64 -0.13 7.35
C ILE A 44 -3.32 -1.46 7.63
N TYR A 45 -2.53 -2.45 8.05
CA TYR A 45 -3.11 -3.64 8.64
C TYR A 45 -3.69 -3.23 9.98
N ASN A 46 -5.00 -2.97 10.03
CA ASN A 46 -5.74 -2.92 11.28
C ASN A 46 -5.82 -4.34 11.82
N VAL A 47 -4.70 -4.86 12.32
CA VAL A 47 -4.73 -6.04 13.15
C VAL A 47 -5.50 -5.60 14.38
N LYS A 48 -6.75 -6.05 14.53
CA LYS A 48 -7.37 -6.08 15.85
C LYS A 48 -6.51 -7.06 16.65
N LEU A 49 -5.47 -6.54 17.30
CA LEU A 49 -4.81 -7.25 18.36
C LEU A 49 -5.86 -7.37 19.47
N ASN A 50 -6.69 -8.41 19.42
CA ASN A 50 -7.13 -9.02 20.65
C ASN A 50 -5.84 -9.50 21.31
N SER A 51 -5.37 -8.71 22.28
CA SER A 51 -4.35 -9.03 23.28
C SER A 51 -3.85 -10.47 23.23
N LEU A 52 -2.76 -10.71 22.50
CA LEU A 52 -1.87 -11.83 22.76
C LEU A 52 -0.61 -11.26 23.41
N PRO A 53 -0.14 -11.86 24.51
CA PRO A 53 0.95 -11.30 25.29
C PRO A 53 2.22 -11.32 24.46
N VAL A 54 2.95 -10.20 24.52
CA VAL A 54 4.34 -10.14 24.05
C VAL A 54 5.10 -11.16 24.90
N ALA A 55 5.62 -12.21 24.27
CA ALA A 55 6.56 -13.10 24.91
C ALA A 55 7.85 -12.31 25.18
N GLY A 56 8.29 -12.35 26.44
CA GLY A 56 9.53 -11.73 26.92
C GLY A 56 10.78 -12.44 26.46
#